data_AF-A0A7C3CD05-F1
#
_entry.id   AF-A0A7C3CD05-F1
#
_cell.length_a   1.000
_cell.length_b   1.000
_cell.length_c   1.000
_cell.angle_alpha   90.00
_cell.angle_beta   90.00
_cell.angle_gamma   90.00
#
_symmetry.space_group_name_H-M   'P 1'
#
loop_
_entity.id
_entity.type
_entity.pdbx_description
1 polymer ?
#
loop_
_entity_poly.entity_id
_entity_poly.type
_entity_poly.pdbx_seq_one_letter_code
_entity_poly.pdbx_strand_id
1 'polypeptide(L)'
;RAAEAKKREAEAGVRLQVRQAYADLMAAQERVEVASAAVAQAEESLRIIKNRYEAGLATVTDLLRNETALLEARTRRLAALYDQRVAAAMLELATGALTIDSEVLK
;
A
#
# COMPACT_ATOMS: atom_id res chain seq x y z
N ARG A 1 -26.48 -13.28 33.75
CA ARG A 1 -26.15 -11.85 33.92
C ARG A 1 -24.67 -11.54 33.70
N ALA A 2 -23.73 -11.87 34.61
CA ALA A 2 -22.30 -11.54 34.41
C ALA A 2 -21.65 -12.27 33.21
N ALA A 3 -21.97 -13.54 32.99
CA ALA A 3 -21.48 -14.30 31.83
C ALA A 3 -22.03 -13.77 30.49
N GLU A 4 -23.29 -13.34 30.45
CA GLU A 4 -23.89 -12.74 29.24
C GLU A 4 -23.31 -11.36 28.93
N ALA A 5 -23.02 -10.55 29.96
CA ALA A 5 -22.36 -9.26 29.78
C ALA A 5 -20.96 -9.44 29.18
N LYS A 6 -20.16 -10.37 29.72
CA LYS A 6 -18.83 -10.71 29.17
C LYS A 6 -18.90 -11.23 27.74
N LYS A 7 -19.90 -12.05 27.41
CA LYS A 7 -20.12 -12.53 26.04
C LYS A 7 -20.41 -11.37 25.08
N ARG A 8 -21.33 -10.47 25.45
CA ARG A 8 -21.68 -9.30 24.63
C ARG A 8 -20.51 -8.36 24.41
N GLU A 9 -19.70 -8.14 25.45
CA GLU A 9 -18.48 -7.34 25.38
C GLU A 9 -17.47 -7.96 24.41
N ALA A 10 -17.21 -9.27 24.52
CA ALA A 10 -16.32 -9.99 23.60
C ALA A 10 -16.82 -9.92 22.15
N GLU A 11 -18.11 -10.15 21.91
CA GLU A 11 -18.70 -10.04 20.57
C GLU A 11 -18.60 -8.62 19.99
N ALA A 12 -18.81 -7.59 20.81
CA ALA A 12 -18.65 -6.21 20.39
C ALA A 12 -17.19 -5.87 20.06
N GLY A 13 -16.24 -6.39 20.86
CA GLY A 13 -14.81 -6.26 20.61
C GLY A 13 -14.40 -6.88 19.28
N VAL A 14 -14.83 -8.11 19.00
CA VAL A 14 -14.55 -8.79 17.73
C VAL A 14 -15.15 -8.03 16.55
N ARG A 15 -16.41 -7.58 16.65
CA ARG A 15 -17.04 -6.77 15.57
C ARG A 15 -16.27 -5.47 15.30
N LEU A 16 -15.77 -4.80 16.33
CA LEU A 16 -14.97 -3.60 16.17
C LEU A 16 -13.63 -3.90 15.50
N GLN A 17 -12.93 -4.96 15.93
CA GLN A 17 -11.66 -5.39 15.34
C GLN A 17 -11.80 -5.70 13.85
N VAL A 18 -12.83 -6.45 13.44
CA VAL A 18 -13.09 -6.76 12.03
C VAL A 18 -13.36 -5.50 11.21
N ARG A 19 -14.17 -4.57 11.74
CA ARG A 19 -14.46 -3.31 11.04
C ARG A 19 -13.21 -2.45 10.87
N GLN A 20 -12.36 -2.39 11.90
CA GLN A 20 -11.12 -1.63 11.82
C GLN A 20 -10.17 -2.23 10.78
N ALA A 21 -9.94 -3.55 10.83
CA ALA A 21 -9.08 -4.24 9.86
C ALA A 21 -9.58 -4.08 8.42
N TYR A 22 -10.91 -4.11 8.21
CA TYR A 22 -11.50 -3.86 6.90
C TYR A 22 -11.23 -2.43 6.41
N ALA A 23 -11.45 -1.42 7.25
CA ALA A 23 -11.18 -0.03 6.90
C ALA A 23 -9.69 0.20 6.61
N ASP A 24 -8.80 -0.42 7.38
CA ASP A 24 -7.35 -0.32 7.19
C ASP A 24 -6.92 -0.94 5.85
N LEU A 25 -7.51 -2.08 5.45
CA LEU A 25 -7.28 -2.70 4.15
C LEU A 25 -7.74 -1.81 3.00
N MET A 26 -8.94 -1.21 3.09
CA MET A 26 -9.43 -0.27 2.07
C MET A 26 -8.51 0.94 1.94
N ALA A 27 -8.11 1.53 3.05
CA ALA A 27 -7.17 2.64 3.04
C ALA A 27 -5.80 2.23 2.46
N ALA A 28 -5.33 1.00 2.71
CA ALA A 28 -4.09 0.49 2.14
C ALA A 28 -4.17 0.28 0.62
N GLN A 29 -5.31 -0.20 0.11
CA GLN A 29 -5.57 -0.31 -1.32
C GLN A 29 -5.54 1.06 -2.00
N GLU A 30 -6.20 2.07 -1.43
CA GLU A 30 -6.14 3.45 -1.95
C GLU A 30 -4.70 4.00 -1.96
N ARG A 31 -3.89 3.70 -0.94
CA ARG A 31 -2.47 4.07 -0.93
C ARG A 31 -1.68 3.41 -2.07
N VAL A 32 -1.99 2.17 -2.43
CA VAL A 32 -1.37 1.49 -3.58
C VAL A 32 -1.73 2.20 -4.88
N GLU A 33 -2.98 2.62 -5.05
CA GLU A 33 -3.43 3.37 -6.23
C GLU A 33 -2.72 4.72 -6.34
N VAL A 34 -2.65 5.49 -5.26
CA VAL A 34 -1.93 6.77 -5.21
C VAL A 34 -0.44 6.58 -5.51
N ALA A 35 0.21 5.56 -4.93
CA ALA A 35 1.61 5.29 -5.20
C ALA A 35 1.85 4.82 -6.64
N SER A 36 0.91 4.09 -7.23
CA SER A 36 0.96 3.68 -8.65
C SER A 36 0.84 4.87 -9.59
N ALA A 37 -0.07 5.80 -9.31
CA ALA A 37 -0.18 7.06 -10.06
C ALA A 37 1.10 7.91 -9.95
N ALA A 38 1.71 7.96 -8.76
CA ALA A 38 2.98 8.66 -8.56
C ALA A 38 4.14 8.04 -9.35
N VAL A 39 4.17 6.70 -9.49
CA VAL A 39 5.14 6.02 -10.37
C VAL A 39 4.91 6.44 -11.83
N ALA A 40 3.67 6.39 -12.32
CA ALA A 40 3.37 6.78 -13.70
C ALA A 40 3.76 8.24 -14.00
N GLN A 41 3.52 9.15 -13.05
CA GLN A 41 3.94 10.55 -13.17
C GLN A 41 5.48 10.69 -13.22
N ALA A 42 6.21 9.93 -12.39
CA ALA A 42 7.67 9.96 -12.38
C ALA A 42 8.27 9.36 -13.66
N GLU A 43 7.64 8.32 -14.22
CA GLU A 43 8.04 7.74 -15.51
C GLU A 43 7.88 8.75 -16.65
N GLU A 44 6.77 9.48 -16.69
CA GLU A 44 6.54 10.52 -17.69
C GLU A 44 7.52 11.70 -17.53
N SER A 45 7.79 12.10 -16.29
CA SER A 45 8.79 13.14 -15.99
C SER A 45 10.18 12.74 -16.47
N LEU A 46 10.58 11.49 -16.22
CA LEU A 46 11.86 10.94 -16.70
C LEU A 46 11.90 10.91 -18.23
N ARG A 47 10.82 10.50 -18.90
CA ARG A 47 10.73 10.50 -20.36
C ARG A 47 10.96 11.90 -20.95
N ILE A 48 10.32 12.92 -20.39
CA ILE A 48 10.49 14.32 -20.83
C ILE A 48 11.94 14.78 -20.64
N ILE A 49 12.52 14.52 -19.46
CA ILE A 49 13.90 14.95 -19.17
C ILE A 49 14.93 14.21 -20.01
N LYS A 50 14.71 12.93 -20.28
CA LYS A 50 15.55 12.15 -21.19
C LYS A 50 15.55 12.75 -22.59
N ASN A 51 14.38 13.08 -23.14
CA ASN A 51 14.29 13.75 -24.46
C ASN A 51 15.00 15.11 -24.47
N ARG A 52 14.89 15.89 -23.39
CA ARG A 52 15.58 17.19 -23.28
C ARG A 52 17.08 17.01 -23.17
N TYR A 53 17.56 16.02 -22.43
CA TYR A 53 18.98 15.69 -22.32
C TYR A 53 19.56 15.29 -23.67
N GLU A 54 18.87 14.41 -24.42
CA GLU A 54 19.26 14.00 -25.78
C GLU A 54 19.30 15.18 -26.76
N ALA A 55 18.45 16.19 -26.56
CA ALA A 55 18.45 17.43 -27.34
C ALA A 55 19.48 18.49 -26.84
N GLY A 56 20.26 18.19 -25.80
CA GLY A 56 21.21 19.14 -25.18
C GLY A 56 20.55 20.27 -24.36
N LEU A 57 19.26 20.13 -24.04
CA LEU A 57 18.43 21.11 -23.32
C LEU A 57 18.25 20.81 -21.83
N ALA A 58 18.87 19.74 -21.33
CA ALA A 58 18.93 19.37 -19.92
C ALA A 58 20.30 18.79 -19.59
N THR A 59 20.70 18.88 -18.32
CA THR A 59 21.99 18.37 -17.86
C THR A 59 21.90 16.89 -17.48
N VAL A 60 23.05 16.21 -17.42
CA VAL A 60 23.11 14.84 -16.87
C VAL A 60 22.65 14.79 -15.41
N THR A 61 22.86 15.87 -14.64
CA THR A 61 22.38 15.98 -13.26
C THR A 61 20.86 16.01 -13.19
N ASP A 62 20.18 16.67 -14.13
CA ASP A 62 18.71 16.67 -14.19
C ASP A 62 18.16 15.29 -14.54
N LEU A 63 18.83 14.57 -15.45
CA LEU A 63 18.49 13.19 -15.79
C LEU A 63 18.60 12.28 -14.56
N LEU A 64 19.77 12.28 -13.89
CA LEU A 64 20.01 11.46 -12.69
C LEU A 64 19.03 11.78 -11.55
N ARG A 65 18.65 13.06 -11.37
CA ARG A 65 17.65 13.46 -10.39
C ARG A 65 16.28 12.83 -10.70
N ASN A 66 15.88 12.79 -11.97
CA ASN A 66 14.59 12.20 -12.36
C ASN A 66 14.60 10.67 -12.29
N GLU A 67 15.72 10.02 -12.61
CA GLU A 67 15.89 8.58 -12.40
C GLU A 67 15.79 8.22 -10.91
N THR A 68 16.40 9.03 -10.04
CA THR A 68 16.29 8.88 -8.59
C THR A 68 14.85 9.06 -8.12
N ALA A 69 14.14 10.09 -8.60
CA ALA A 69 12.74 10.32 -8.26
C ALA A 69 11.83 9.16 -8.68
N LEU A 70 12.07 8.56 -9.85
CA LEU A 70 11.36 7.35 -10.29
C LEU A 70 11.66 6.15 -9.38
N LEU A 71 12.93 5.94 -9.02
CA LEU A 71 13.31 4.87 -8.11
C LEU A 71 12.65 5.02 -6.73
N GLU A 72 12.61 6.23 -6.19
CA GLU A 72 11.91 6.51 -4.94
C GLU A 72 10.40 6.27 -5.05
N ALA A 73 9.76 6.67 -6.15
CA ALA A 73 8.34 6.42 -6.38
C ALA A 73 8.03 4.92 -6.43
N ARG A 74 8.88 4.14 -7.13
CA ARG A 74 8.75 2.68 -7.18
C ARG A 74 8.95 2.03 -5.82
N THR A 75 9.91 2.51 -5.04
CA THR A 75 10.14 2.05 -3.65
C THR A 75 8.93 2.34 -2.76
N ARG A 76 8.35 3.54 -2.86
CA ARG A 76 7.12 3.88 -2.12
C ARG A 76 5.93 3.00 -2.52
N ARG A 77 5.79 2.69 -3.81
CA ARG A 77 4.76 1.75 -4.29
C ARG A 77 4.97 0.33 -3.74
N LEU A 78 6.21 -0.14 -3.68
CA LEU A 78 6.52 -1.44 -3.08
C LEU A 78 6.15 -1.48 -1.59
N ALA A 79 6.47 -0.42 -0.84
CA ALA A 79 6.06 -0.31 0.56
C ALA A 79 4.52 -0.32 0.72
N ALA A 80 3.80 0.43 -0.13
CA ALA A 80 2.34 0.44 -0.11
C ALA A 80 1.73 -0.95 -0.39
N LEU A 81 2.30 -1.71 -1.33
CA LEU A 81 1.87 -3.08 -1.62
C LEU A 81 2.12 -4.02 -0.43
N TYR A 82 3.26 -3.87 0.24
CA TYR A 82 3.56 -4.62 1.45
C TYR A 82 2.55 -4.31 2.56
N ASP A 83 2.28 -3.03 2.82
CA ASP A 83 1.30 -2.60 3.84
C ASP A 83 -0.10 -3.12 3.52
N GLN A 84 -0.49 -3.13 2.24
CA GLN A 84 -1.78 -3.65 1.79
C GLN A 84 -1.91 -5.16 2.02
N ARG A 85 -0.83 -5.93 1.82
CA ARG A 85 -0.80 -7.37 2.13
C ARG A 85 -0.88 -7.63 3.63
N VAL A 86 -0.14 -6.87 4.44
CA VAL A 86 -0.23 -6.96 5.91
C VAL A 86 -1.66 -6.66 6.38
N ALA A 87 -2.29 -5.59 5.86
CA ALA A 87 -3.66 -5.24 6.21
C ALA A 87 -4.66 -6.36 5.80
N ALA A 88 -4.44 -7.02 4.66
CA ALA A 88 -5.26 -8.15 4.23
C ALA A 88 -5.13 -9.35 5.19
N ALA A 89 -3.91 -9.69 5.59
CA ALA A 89 -3.66 -10.74 6.58
C ALA A 89 -4.27 -10.41 7.96
N MET A 90 -4.24 -9.13 8.37
CA MET A 90 -4.88 -8.69 9.62
C MET A 90 -6.40 -8.83 9.58
N LEU A 91 -7.04 -8.60 8.42
CA LEU A 91 -8.47 -8.83 8.25
C LEU A 91 -8.82 -10.32 8.30
N GLU A 92 -8.04 -11.18 7.65
CA GLU A 92 -8.21 -12.63 7.75
C GLU A 92 -8.02 -13.13 9.19
N LEU A 93 -7.05 -12.57 9.92
CA LEU A 93 -6.85 -12.88 11.33
C LEU A 93 -8.06 -12.44 12.18
N ALA A 94 -8.55 -11.22 11.99
CA ALA A 94 -9.69 -10.69 12.75
C ALA A 94 -10.99 -11.45 12.48
N THR A 95 -11.15 -12.01 11.27
CA THR A 95 -12.29 -12.85 10.89
C THR A 95 -12.12 -14.31 11.25
N GLY A 96 -10.91 -14.72 11.68
CA GLY A 96 -10.58 -16.11 12.01
C GLY A 96 -10.36 -17.01 10.78
N ALA A 97 -10.16 -16.43 9.60
CA ALA A 97 -9.97 -17.14 8.34
C ALA A 97 -8.48 -17.33 7.98
N LEU A 98 -7.54 -16.72 8.71
CA LEU A 98 -6.11 -16.81 8.41
C LEU A 98 -5.58 -18.23 8.62
N THR A 99 -5.08 -18.82 7.55
CA THR A 99 -4.44 -20.15 7.50
C THR A 99 -3.07 -20.10 6.82
N ILE A 100 -2.30 -21.19 6.93
CA ILE A 100 -0.97 -21.30 6.28
C ILE A 100 -1.09 -21.23 4.74
N ASP A 101 -2.24 -21.64 4.19
CA ASP A 101 -2.48 -21.69 2.74
C ASP A 101 -3.08 -20.38 2.17
N SER A 102 -3.23 -19.36 3.02
CA SER A 102 -3.91 -18.11 2.65
C SER A 102 -3.17 -17.38 1.54
N GLU A 103 -3.91 -16.90 0.55
CA GLU A 103 -3.34 -16.23 -0.63
C GLU A 103 -2.60 -14.95 -0.26
N VAL A 104 -3.01 -14.28 0.82
CA VAL A 104 -2.36 -13.06 1.34
C VAL A 104 -0.92 -13.28 1.82
N LEU A 105 -0.50 -14.54 2.03
CA LEU A 105 0.84 -14.92 2.47
C LEU A 105 1.77 -15.34 1.31
N LYS A 106 1.25 -15.46 0.08
CA LYS A 106 2.01 -15.82 -1.12
C LYS A 106 2.52 -14.58 -1.86
#